data_AF-A0A0C3EVI3-F1
#
_entry.id   AF-A0A0C3EVI3-F1
#
_cell.length_a   1.000
_cell.length_b   1.000
_cell.length_c   1.000
_cell.angle_alpha   90.00
_cell.angle_beta   90.00
_cell.angle_gamma   90.00
#
_symmetry.space_group_name_H-M   'P 1'
#
loop_
_entity.id
_entity.type
_entity.pdbx_description
1 polymer ?
#
loop_
_entity_poly.entity_id
_entity_poly.type
_entity_poly.pdbx_seq_one_letter_code
_entity_poly.pdbx_strand_id
1 'polypeptide(L)'
;MSKEVLYEPLKELADKFPPYLTTHSATLPPADKHRYEQQLDRIRRILGVFEEDGYTDEGGGAGGRVVELMGEMQSFGTPPTEIMGDLPPGFGVGPDGMPQIPEGCCVS
;
A
#
# COMPACT_ATOMS: atom_id res chain seq x y z
N MET A 1 -3.90 0.55 13.07
CA MET A 1 -4.57 -0.10 11.93
C MET A 1 -4.21 -1.57 12.03
N SER A 2 -5.20 -2.46 12.16
CA SER A 2 -4.91 -3.86 12.48
C SER A 2 -4.48 -4.68 11.27
N LYS A 3 -3.59 -5.66 11.47
CA LYS A 3 -3.24 -6.67 10.44
C LYS A 3 -4.47 -7.25 9.74
N GLU A 4 -5.52 -7.61 10.47
CA GLU A 4 -6.72 -8.23 9.90
C GLU A 4 -7.45 -7.31 8.90
N VAL A 5 -7.33 -5.99 9.08
CA VAL A 5 -7.94 -4.98 8.20
C VAL A 5 -7.03 -4.66 7.01
N LEU A 6 -5.71 -4.72 7.20
CA LEU A 6 -4.72 -4.34 6.18
C LEU A 6 -4.29 -5.53 5.30
N TYR A 7 -4.24 -6.74 5.84
CA TYR A 7 -3.62 -7.90 5.19
C TYR A 7 -4.37 -8.33 3.93
N GLU A 8 -5.69 -8.49 3.98
CA GLU A 8 -6.50 -8.86 2.80
C GLU A 8 -6.39 -7.86 1.65
N PRO A 9 -6.65 -6.55 1.84
CA PRO A 9 -6.61 -5.60 0.72
C PRO A 9 -5.19 -5.44 0.15
N LEU A 10 -4.15 -5.54 0.99
CA LEU A 10 -2.75 -5.55 0.52
C LEU A 10 -2.40 -6.81 -0.28
N LYS A 11 -2.88 -7.96 0.16
CA LYS A 11 -2.66 -9.23 -0.53
C LYS A 11 -3.33 -9.25 -1.89
N GLU A 12 -4.58 -8.80 -1.97
CA GLU A 12 -5.28 -8.63 -3.25
C GLU A 12 -4.53 -7.67 -4.18
N LEU A 13 -4.06 -6.53 -3.66
CA LEU A 13 -3.32 -5.57 -4.44
C LEU A 13 -2.01 -6.17 -4.99
N ALA A 14 -1.28 -6.93 -4.16
CA ALA A 14 -0.05 -7.61 -4.58
C ALA A 14 -0.27 -8.68 -5.66
N ASP A 15 -1.45 -9.32 -5.69
CA ASP A 15 -1.83 -10.30 -6.69
C ASP A 15 -2.26 -9.64 -8.02
N LYS A 16 -2.91 -8.47 -7.93
CA LYS A 16 -3.39 -7.68 -9.09
C LYS A 16 -2.29 -6.86 -9.77
N PHE A 17 -1.21 -6.49 -9.06
CA PHE A 17 -0.12 -5.68 -9.63
C PHE A 17 0.64 -6.36 -10.80
N PRO A 18 1.13 -7.62 -10.68
CA PRO A 18 1.85 -8.30 -11.76
C PRO A 18 1.08 -8.40 -13.09
N PRO A 19 -0.22 -8.81 -13.12
CA PRO A 19 -0.96 -8.83 -14.37
C PRO A 19 -1.22 -7.41 -14.90
N TYR A 20 -1.43 -6.41 -14.04
CA TYR A 20 -1.56 -5.02 -14.47
C TYR A 20 -0.30 -4.51 -15.17
N LEU A 21 0.87 -4.71 -14.56
CA LEU A 21 2.15 -4.30 -15.14
C LEU A 21 2.45 -5.01 -16.45
N THR A 22 2.01 -6.26 -16.60
CA THR A 22 2.16 -7.04 -17.83
C THR A 22 1.26 -6.50 -18.93
N THR A 23 -0.04 -6.33 -18.64
CA THR A 23 -1.05 -5.82 -19.57
C THR A 23 -0.74 -4.41 -20.04
N HIS A 24 -0.34 -3.52 -19.13
CA HIS A 24 -0.03 -2.13 -19.42
C HIS A 24 1.46 -1.89 -19.70
N SER A 25 2.29 -2.95 -19.78
CA SER A 25 3.75 -2.82 -20.00
C SER A 25 4.13 -2.03 -21.26
N ALA A 26 3.27 -2.04 -22.28
CA ALA A 26 3.48 -1.35 -23.55
C ALA A 26 3.00 0.10 -23.54
N THR A 27 2.07 0.46 -22.64
CA THR A 27 1.48 1.80 -22.54
C THR A 27 2.05 2.60 -21.37
N LEU A 28 2.54 1.93 -20.34
CA LEU A 28 3.11 2.56 -19.16
C LEU A 28 4.52 3.10 -19.43
N PRO A 29 4.81 4.34 -19.01
CA PRO A 29 6.16 4.86 -18.98
C PRO A 29 7.08 3.99 -18.11
N PRO A 30 8.36 3.86 -18.45
CA PRO A 30 9.32 3.10 -17.64
C PRO A 30 9.46 3.65 -16.22
N ALA A 31 9.27 4.96 -16.02
CA ALA A 31 9.28 5.59 -14.70
C ALA A 31 8.11 5.10 -13.82
N ASP A 32 6.90 5.02 -14.37
CA ASP A 32 5.73 4.53 -13.63
C ASP A 32 5.81 3.04 -13.38
N LYS A 33 6.31 2.27 -14.36
CA LYS A 33 6.57 0.85 -14.18
C LYS A 33 7.51 0.59 -13.00
N HIS A 34 8.61 1.34 -12.91
CA HIS A 34 9.53 1.25 -11.79
C HIS A 34 8.85 1.63 -10.46
N ARG A 35 8.07 2.72 -10.42
CA ARG A 35 7.33 3.12 -9.21
C ARG A 35 6.36 2.03 -8.74
N TYR A 36 5.63 1.40 -9.67
CA TYR A 36 4.70 0.32 -9.35
C TYR A 36 5.40 -0.96 -8.91
N GLU A 37 6.55 -1.30 -9.48
CA GLU A 37 7.39 -2.40 -9.00
C GLU A 37 7.87 -2.15 -7.56
N GLN A 38 8.27 -0.91 -7.25
CA GLN A 38 8.66 -0.51 -5.89
C GLN A 38 7.48 -0.58 -4.91
N GLN A 39 6.28 -0.17 -5.32
CA GLN A 39 5.06 -0.32 -4.52
C GLN A 39 4.77 -1.80 -4.23
N LEU A 40 4.83 -2.65 -5.26
CA LEU A 40 4.62 -4.10 -5.11
C LEU A 40 5.63 -4.74 -4.15
N ASP A 41 6.90 -4.36 -4.24
CA ASP A 41 7.94 -4.81 -3.31
C ASP A 41 7.59 -4.44 -1.85
N ARG A 42 7.19 -3.19 -1.62
CA ARG A 42 6.79 -2.72 -0.29
C ARG A 42 5.56 -3.46 0.25
N ILE A 43 4.55 -3.68 -0.58
CA ILE A 43 3.35 -4.43 -0.20
C ILE A 43 3.71 -5.85 0.21
N ARG A 44 4.51 -6.56 -0.61
CA ARG A 44 4.99 -7.91 -0.28
C ARG A 44 5.78 -7.96 1.02
N ARG A 45 6.57 -6.91 1.29
CA ARG A 45 7.33 -6.78 2.52
C ARG A 45 6.42 -6.56 3.73
N ILE A 46 5.38 -5.73 3.60
CA ILE A 46 4.35 -5.56 4.63
C ILE A 46 3.64 -6.89 4.92
N LEU A 47 3.23 -7.62 3.88
CA LEU A 47 2.63 -8.95 4.03
C LEU A 47 3.57 -9.92 4.75
N GLY A 48 4.86 -9.92 4.40
CA GLY A 48 5.87 -10.72 5.09
C GLY A 48 6.01 -10.36 6.57
N VAL A 49 5.97 -9.06 6.92
CA VAL A 49 5.98 -8.61 8.33
C VAL A 49 4.71 -9.06 9.06
N PHE A 50 3.56 -9.05 8.39
CA PHE A 50 2.34 -9.60 8.97
C PHE A 50 2.43 -11.11 9.20
N GLU A 51 3.14 -11.84 8.33
CA GLU A 51 3.34 -13.29 8.44
C GLU A 51 4.47 -13.69 9.40
N GLU A 52 5.27 -12.74 9.91
CA GLU A 52 6.27 -13.04 10.94
C GLU A 52 5.62 -13.57 12.23
N ASP A 53 6.26 -14.59 12.80
CA ASP A 53 5.85 -15.20 14.06
C ASP A 53 6.04 -14.18 15.19
N GLY A 54 4.96 -13.82 15.87
CA GLY A 54 4.96 -12.77 16.89
C GLY A 54 4.68 -11.36 16.38
N TYR A 55 4.10 -11.18 15.18
CA TYR A 55 3.52 -9.88 14.80
C TYR A 55 2.54 -9.39 15.88
N THR A 56 2.82 -8.22 16.44
CA THR A 56 1.91 -7.51 17.34
C THR A 56 1.51 -6.17 16.73
N ASP A 57 0.21 -5.87 16.79
CA ASP A 57 -0.31 -4.55 16.42
C ASP A 57 0.11 -3.47 17.46
N GLU A 58 0.50 -3.91 18.66
CA GLU A 58 1.01 -3.05 19.72
C GLU A 58 2.42 -2.56 19.36
N GLY A 59 2.49 -1.26 19.04
CA GLY A 59 3.58 -0.61 18.33
C GLY A 59 4.92 -0.62 19.07
N GLY A 60 5.97 -1.01 18.34
CA GLY A 60 7.37 -0.87 18.73
C GLY A 60 8.32 -1.66 17.84
N GLY A 61 7.87 -2.82 17.35
CA GLY A 61 8.64 -3.67 16.42
C GLY A 61 7.97 -3.78 15.04
N ALA A 62 7.22 -4.87 14.85
CA ALA A 62 6.60 -5.21 13.56
C ALA A 62 5.60 -4.15 13.08
N GLY A 63 4.73 -3.65 13.96
CA GLY A 63 3.79 -2.58 13.62
C GLY A 63 4.47 -1.27 13.16
N GLY A 64 5.60 -0.89 13.79
CA GLY A 64 6.37 0.27 13.37
C GLY A 64 6.98 0.11 11.98
N ARG A 65 7.45 -1.11 11.67
CA ARG A 65 7.98 -1.45 10.34
C ARG A 65 6.91 -1.43 9.26
N VAL A 66 5.70 -1.88 9.57
CA VAL A 66 4.55 -1.75 8.65
C VAL A 66 4.31 -0.27 8.36
N VAL A 67 4.22 0.59 9.39
CA VAL A 67 4.00 2.04 9.22
C VAL A 67 5.10 2.69 8.38
N GLU A 68 6.37 2.34 8.59
CA GLU A 68 7.49 2.85 7.78
C GLU A 68 7.36 2.44 6.30
N LEU A 69 7.11 1.15 6.03
CA LEU A 69 6.92 0.63 4.67
C LEU A 69 5.71 1.26 3.99
N MET A 70 4.63 1.54 4.73
CA MET A 70 3.47 2.26 4.21
C MET A 70 3.82 3.70 3.83
N GLY A 71 4.62 4.40 4.64
CA GLY A 71 5.11 5.74 4.32
C GLY A 71 5.98 5.77 3.07
N GLU A 72 6.90 4.80 2.93
CA GLU A 72 7.70 4.65 1.72
C GLU A 72 6.83 4.38 0.49
N MET A 73 5.82 3.52 0.62
CA MET A 73 4.91 3.20 -0.47
C MET A 73 4.17 4.46 -0.96
N GLN A 74 3.70 5.31 -0.05
CA GLN A 74 3.08 6.60 -0.40
C GLN A 74 4.06 7.54 -1.12
N SER A 75 5.36 7.49 -0.81
CA SER A 75 6.37 8.27 -1.53
C SER A 75 6.56 7.85 -2.99
N PHE A 76 6.23 6.60 -3.34
CA PHE A 76 6.21 6.15 -4.74
C PHE A 76 4.93 6.59 -5.47
N GLY A 77 3.96 7.17 -4.75
CA GLY A 77 2.68 7.65 -5.24
C GLY A 77 1.56 6.63 -5.10
N THR A 78 0.46 6.88 -5.81
CA THR A 78 -0.74 6.05 -5.72
C THR A 78 -0.64 4.83 -6.64
N PRO A 79 -1.19 3.67 -6.23
CA PRO A 79 -1.42 2.57 -7.15
C PRO A 79 -2.47 2.95 -8.21
N PRO A 80 -2.47 2.30 -9.38
CA PRO A 80 -3.48 2.50 -10.42
C PRO A 80 -4.89 2.18 -9.89
N THR A 81 -5.87 3.04 -10.17
CA THR A 81 -7.26 2.89 -9.69
C THR A 81 -7.92 1.58 -10.12
N GLU A 82 -7.48 1.01 -11.25
CA GLU A 82 -7.94 -0.30 -11.75
C GLU A 82 -7.61 -1.45 -10.79
N ILE A 83 -6.51 -1.34 -10.04
CA ILE A 83 -6.09 -2.35 -9.06
C ILE A 83 -6.18 -1.87 -7.61
N MET A 84 -6.35 -0.56 -7.39
CA MET A 84 -6.39 0.09 -6.09
C MET A 84 -7.50 -0.46 -5.18
N GLY A 85 -8.55 -1.09 -5.72
CA GLY A 85 -9.54 -1.82 -4.93
C GLY A 85 -10.15 -1.03 -3.76
N ASP A 86 -10.67 -1.75 -2.77
CA ASP A 86 -11.17 -1.17 -1.52
C ASP A 86 -10.03 -1.15 -0.47
N LEU A 87 -9.04 -0.29 -0.69
CA LEU A 87 -7.98 -0.08 0.30
C LEU A 87 -8.56 0.67 1.52
N PRO A 88 -8.15 0.29 2.74
CA PRO A 88 -8.68 0.90 3.95
C PRO A 88 -8.39 2.41 4.02
N PRO A 89 -9.24 3.19 4.69
CA PRO A 89 -9.10 4.65 4.81
C PRO A 89 -7.74 4.99 5.44
N GLY A 90 -6.96 5.84 4.77
CA GLY A 90 -5.55 6.15 5.12
C GLY A 90 -4.51 5.40 4.28
N PHE A 91 -4.94 4.38 3.54
CA PHE A 91 -4.16 3.71 2.49
C PHE A 91 -4.64 4.12 1.08
N GLY A 92 -5.94 4.43 0.97
CA GLY A 92 -6.52 5.11 -0.18
C GLY A 92 -6.16 6.60 -0.21
N VAL A 93 -5.39 7.00 -1.21
CA VAL A 93 -5.10 8.39 -1.57
C VAL A 93 -6.14 8.77 -2.62
N GLY A 94 -6.90 9.84 -2.39
CA GLY A 94 -8.00 10.24 -3.29
C GLY A 94 -7.50 10.53 -4.72
N PRO A 95 -8.40 10.74 -5.69
CA PRO A 95 -8.03 11.03 -7.08
C PRO A 95 -7.07 12.22 -7.25
N ASP A 96 -6.97 13.09 -6.25
CA ASP A 96 -6.05 14.23 -6.17
C ASP A 96 -4.65 13.88 -5.60
N GLY A 97 -4.35 12.61 -5.33
CA GLY A 97 -3.07 12.18 -4.76
C GLY A 97 -2.86 12.61 -3.30
N MET A 98 -3.90 13.12 -2.65
CA MET A 98 -3.88 13.50 -1.23
C MET A 98 -4.39 12.37 -0.34
N PRO A 99 -3.70 12.04 0.77
CA PRO A 99 -4.16 11.01 1.70
C PRO A 99 -5.58 11.35 2.13
N GLN A 100 -6.49 10.38 2.09
CA GLN A 100 -7.80 10.54 2.72
C GLN A 100 -7.58 10.62 4.23
N ILE A 101 -7.37 11.85 4.71
CA ILE A 101 -7.45 12.17 6.12
C ILE A 101 -8.91 11.92 6.47
N PRO A 102 -9.24 10.99 7.40
CA PRO A 102 -10.60 10.90 7.89
C PRO A 102 -11.01 12.28 8.42
N GLU A 103 -12.11 12.82 7.91
CA GLU A 103 -12.74 14.05 8.41
C GLU A 103 -12.87 13.92 9.93
N GLY A 104 -11.99 14.59 10.67
CA GLY A 104 -11.84 14.40 12.11
C GLY A 104 -10.53 14.89 12.71
N CYS A 105 -9.48 15.13 11.91
CA CYS A 105 -8.25 15.78 12.37
C CYS A 105 -8.20 17.26 11.97
N CYS A 106 -9.21 18.02 12.40
CA CYS A 106 -9.03 19.46 12.56
C CYS A 106 -8.18 19.66 13.80
N VAL A 107 -6.87 19.84 13.63
CA VAL A 107 -6.08 20.51 14.65
C VAL A 107 -6.64 21.94 14.76
N SER A 108 -7.14 22.28 15.94
CA SER A 108 -7.34 23.67 16.36
C SER A 108 -6.34 23.95 17.46
#